data_AF-A0A4Y5YPT4-F1
#
_entry.id   AF-A0A4Y5YPT4-F1
#
_cell.length_a   1.000
_cell.length_b   1.000
_cell.length_c   1.000
_cell.angle_alpha   90.00
_cell.angle_beta   90.00
_cell.angle_gamma   90.00
#
_symmetry.space_group_name_H-M   'P 1'
#
loop_
_entity.id
_entity.type
_entity.pdbx_description
1 polymer ?
#
loop_
_entity_poly.entity_id
_entity_poly.type
_entity_poly.pdbx_seq_one_letter_code
_entity_poly.pdbx_strand_id
1 'polypeptide(L)' 'MYLTLEEDGTSTGYDGCNTVGDTWMAEQDGVMIVLSNVTEVLCPDNDTWLLDARAVTRDGDELIVLDESGTTIGRLRGEE' A
#
# COMPACT_ATOMS: atom_id res chain seq x y z
N MET A 1 -9.71 -2.65 -5.37
CA MET A 1 -8.50 -2.48 -4.56
C MET A 1 -8.32 -1.01 -4.25
N TYR A 2 -7.92 -0.67 -3.03
CA TYR A 2 -7.62 0.70 -2.62
C TYR A 2 -6.54 0.72 -1.51
N LEU A 3 -5.94 1.89 -1.32
CA LEU A 3 -5.10 2.23 -0.18
C LEU A 3 -5.41 3.68 0.23
N THR A 4 -5.74 3.88 1.50
CA THR A 4 -6.05 5.17 2.11
C THR A 4 -4.99 5.46 3.16
N LEU A 5 -4.50 6.69 3.17
CA LEU A 5 -3.49 7.20 4.10
C LEU A 5 -4.09 8.37 4.87
N GLU A 6 -4.41 8.16 6.13
CA GLU A 6 -5.03 9.14 7.02
C GLU A 6 -3.97 10.07 7.62
N GLU A 7 -4.30 11.35 7.84
CA GLU A 7 -3.36 12.36 8.38
C GLU A 7 -2.81 12.02 9.77
N ASP A 8 -3.48 11.14 10.53
CA ASP A 8 -3.04 10.68 11.84
C ASP A 8 -1.93 9.60 11.78
N GLY A 9 -1.50 9.24 10.57
CA GLY A 9 -0.51 8.21 10.32
C GLY A 9 -1.11 6.81 10.23
N THR A 10 -2.43 6.64 10.17
CA THR A 10 -3.07 5.34 9.93
C THR A 10 -3.23 5.10 8.43
N SER A 11 -3.00 3.86 8.00
CA SER A 11 -3.24 3.40 6.63
C SER A 11 -4.25 2.28 6.63
N THR A 12 -5.14 2.27 5.64
CA THR A 12 -6.09 1.17 5.42
C THR A 12 -6.11 0.81 3.95
N GLY A 13 -6.19 -0.47 3.64
CA GLY A 13 -6.14 -0.95 2.27
C GLY A 13 -7.00 -2.19 2.07
N TYR A 14 -7.30 -2.46 0.81
CA TYR A 14 -8.00 -3.66 0.39
C TYR A 14 -7.41 -4.10 -0.94
N ASP A 15 -6.87 -5.31 -1.01
CA ASP A 15 -6.23 -5.85 -2.21
C ASP A 15 -7.24 -6.48 -3.20
N GLY A 16 -8.51 -6.60 -2.80
CA GLY A 16 -9.52 -7.35 -3.55
C GLY A 16 -10.04 -8.59 -2.82
N CYS A 17 -9.43 -8.94 -1.69
CA CYS A 17 -9.88 -10.04 -0.85
C CYS A 17 -9.51 -9.86 0.64
N ASN A 18 -8.30 -9.38 0.90
CA ASN A 18 -7.72 -9.14 2.21
C ASN A 18 -7.76 -7.65 2.54
N THR A 19 -7.98 -7.37 3.82
CA THR A 19 -7.83 -6.02 4.37
C THR A 19 -6.40 -5.86 4.88
N VAL A 20 -5.81 -4.72 4.54
CA VAL A 20 -4.49 -4.27 5.00
C VAL A 20 -4.73 -3.09 5.93
N GLY A 21 -4.02 -2.97 7.05
CA GLY A 21 -4.26 -1.87 7.98
C GLY A 21 -3.15 -1.67 8.97
N ASP A 22 -2.48 -0.51 8.90
CA ASP A 22 -1.21 -0.24 9.60
C ASP A 22 -0.97 1.24 9.85
N THR A 23 0.26 1.57 10.21
CA THR A 23 0.75 2.94 10.22
C THR A 23 1.58 3.27 8.99
N TRP A 24 1.54 4.55 8.61
CA TRP A 24 2.41 5.13 7.61
C TRP A 24 3.10 6.39 8.15
N MET A 25 4.24 6.71 7.55
CA MET A 25 4.97 7.95 7.83
C MET A 25 5.48 8.56 6.54
N ALA A 26 5.39 9.89 6.42
CA ALA A 26 5.98 10.64 5.32
C ALA A 26 7.49 10.87 5.56
N GLU A 27 8.32 10.44 4.62
CA GLU A 27 9.75 10.81 4.57
C GLU A 27 9.93 12.09 3.72
N GLN A 28 11.11 12.73 3.86
CA GLN A 28 11.41 14.05 3.28
C GLN A 28 11.32 14.10 1.74
N ASP A 29 11.38 12.95 1.08
CA ASP A 29 11.38 12.81 -0.39
C ASP A 29 10.02 12.36 -0.97
N GLY A 30 8.94 12.39 -0.18
CA GLY A 30 7.61 11.94 -0.64
C GLY A 30 7.50 10.41 -0.72
N VAL A 31 8.45 9.70 -0.13
CA VAL A 31 8.36 8.26 0.15
C VAL A 31 7.55 8.07 1.42
N MET A 32 6.57 7.19 1.38
CA MET A 32 5.70 6.82 2.49
C MET A 32 6.02 5.38 2.86
N ILE A 33 6.45 5.15 4.10
CA ILE A 33 6.74 3.78 4.58
C ILE A 33 5.45 3.23 5.16
N VAL A 34 5.03 2.04 4.72
CA VAL A 34 3.85 1.32 5.25
C VAL A 34 4.35 0.08 5.98
N LEU A 35 4.08 -0.01 7.28
CA LEU A 35 4.55 -1.11 8.10
C LEU A 35 3.47 -2.18 8.26
N SER A 36 3.30 -3.05 7.26
CA SER A 36 2.11 -3.91 7.11
C SER A 36 1.92 -5.05 8.15
N ASN A 37 0.70 -5.18 8.70
CA ASN A 37 0.06 -6.29 9.40
C ASN A 37 -1.11 -6.73 8.52
N VAL A 38 -1.07 -7.99 8.09
CA VAL A 38 -2.01 -8.52 7.11
C VAL A 38 -2.83 -9.63 7.74
N THR A 39 -4.14 -9.66 7.44
CA THR A 39 -4.96 -10.86 7.67
C THR A 39 -5.10 -11.62 6.35
N GLU A 40 -4.37 -12.72 6.21
CA GLU A 40 -4.39 -13.57 5.02
C GLU A 40 -5.61 -14.50 5.02
N VAL A 41 -6.46 -14.37 4.01
CA VAL A 41 -7.53 -15.30 3.66
C VAL A 41 -7.17 -15.98 2.34
N LEU A 42 -7.49 -17.27 2.18
CA LEU A 42 -7.22 -17.98 0.93
C LEU A 42 -8.22 -17.52 -0.15
N CYS A 43 -7.75 -16.73 -1.10
CA CYS A 43 -8.58 -16.14 -2.15
C CYS A 43 -8.43 -16.94 -3.46
N PRO A 44 -9.53 -17.21 -4.20
CA PRO A 44 -9.46 -17.92 -5.48
C PRO A 44 -8.82 -17.08 -6.59
N ASP A 45 -8.83 -15.76 -6.43
CA ASP A 45 -8.20 -14.79 -7.33
C ASP A 45 -6.90 -14.28 -6.70
N ASN A 46 -5.82 -14.36 -7.48
CA ASN A 46 -4.43 -14.32 -7.03
C ASN A 46 -3.84 -12.90 -6.99
N ASP A 47 -4.68 -11.86 -6.99
CA ASP A 47 -4.28 -10.46 -7.04
C ASP A 47 -4.07 -9.87 -5.63
N THR A 48 -3.24 -10.54 -4.84
CA THR A 48 -2.97 -10.18 -3.43
C THR A 48 -1.65 -9.43 -3.24
N TRP A 49 -1.15 -8.77 -4.29
CA TRP A 49 0.19 -8.15 -4.28
C TRP A 49 0.29 -6.97 -3.29
N LEU A 50 -0.81 -6.31 -2.95
CA LEU A 50 -0.80 -5.19 -2.00
C LEU A 50 -0.36 -5.61 -0.59
N LEU A 51 -0.44 -6.89 -0.26
CA LEU A 51 0.04 -7.44 1.02
C LEU A 51 1.56 -7.36 1.16
N ASP A 52 2.28 -7.37 0.04
CA ASP A 52 3.73 -7.27 0.00
C ASP A 52 4.22 -5.82 0.05
N ALA A 53 3.32 -4.85 0.07
CA ALA A 53 3.66 -3.43 0.14
C ALA A 53 4.45 -3.09 1.41
N ARG A 54 5.59 -2.43 1.24
CA ARG A 54 6.46 -1.90 2.31
C ARG A 54 6.73 -0.42 2.18
N ALA A 55 6.68 0.11 0.98
CA ALA A 55 6.78 1.53 0.75
C ALA A 55 5.90 1.95 -0.43
N VAL A 56 5.52 3.22 -0.42
CA VAL A 56 4.79 3.85 -1.49
C VAL A 56 5.51 5.15 -1.84
N THR A 57 5.73 5.40 -3.12
CA THR A 57 6.25 6.69 -3.59
C THR A 57 5.26 7.33 -4.55
N ARG A 58 5.17 8.65 -4.53
CA ARG A 58 4.23 9.39 -5.38
C ARG A 58 4.91 9.81 -6.68
N ASP A 59 4.31 9.45 -7.80
CA ASP A 59 4.68 9.88 -9.15
C ASP A 59 3.48 10.61 -9.78
N GLY A 60 3.43 11.93 -9.60
CA GLY A 60 2.28 12.75 -10.01
C GLY A 60 0.99 12.38 -9.28
N ASP A 61 0.03 11.84 -10.02
CA ASP A 61 -1.28 11.37 -9.52
C ASP A 61 -1.29 9.86 -9.21
N GLU A 62 -0.18 9.17 -9.43
CA GLU A 62 -0.02 7.76 -9.13
C GLU A 62 0.82 7.55 -7.86
N LEU A 63 0.49 6.49 -7.14
CA LEU A 63 1.24 5.91 -6.04
C LEU A 63 1.90 4.63 -6.55
N ILE A 64 3.23 4.62 -6.61
CA ILE A 64 4.04 3.44 -6.93
C ILE A 64 4.26 2.66 -5.64
N VAL A 65 3.82 1.41 -5.61
CA VAL A 65 3.95 0.54 -4.45
C VAL A 65 5.16 -0.37 -4.61
N LEU A 66 5.97 -0.45 -3.55
CA LEU A 66 7.25 -1.13 -3.49
C LEU A 66 7.20 -2.27 -2.45
N ASP A 67 7.85 -3.38 -2.74
CA ASP A 67 8.08 -4.48 -1.79
C ASP A 67 9.27 -4.22 -0.84
N GLU A 68 9.61 -5.20 -0.01
CA GLU A 68 10.75 -5.12 0.92
C GLU A 68 12.12 -4.93 0.24
N SER A 69 12.23 -5.34 -1.03
CA SER A 69 13.46 -5.20 -1.83
C SER A 69 13.51 -3.86 -2.56
N GLY A 70 12.46 -3.03 -2.46
CA GLY A 70 12.32 -1.80 -3.23
C GLY A 70 11.87 -2.02 -4.67
N THR A 71 11.36 -3.21 -5.01
CA THR A 71 10.85 -3.52 -6.35
C THR A 71 9.42 -3.00 -6.49
N THR A 72 9.12 -2.37 -7.63
CA THR A 72 7.74 -2.00 -7.94
C THR A 72 6.86 -3.22 -8.16
N ILE A 73 5.87 -3.39 -7.29
CA ILE A 73 4.88 -4.48 -7.33
C ILE A 73 3.53 -4.02 -7.84
N GLY A 74 3.27 -2.71 -7.86
CA GLY A 74 2.03 -2.17 -8.41
C GLY A 74 1.97 -0.66 -8.43
N ARG A 75 0.89 -0.15 -9.01
CA ARG A 75 0.57 1.28 -9.08
C ARG A 75 -0.89 1.47 -8.69
N LEU A 76 -1.15 2.44 -7.82
CA LEU A 76 -2.48 2.87 -7.44
C LEU A 76 -2.65 4.30 -7.92
N ARG A 77 -3.78 4.61 -8.55
CA ARG A 77 -4.10 6.00 -8.88
C ARG A 77 -4.73 6.64 -7.65
N GLY A 78 -4.24 7.82 -7.25
CA GLY A 78 -4.91 8.63 -6.24
C GLY A 78 -6.26 9.07 -6.79
N GLU A 79 -7.33 8.80 -6.05
CA GLU A 79 -8.63 9.45 -6.27
C GLU A 79 -8.68 10.69 -5.37
N GLU A 80 -9.19 11.80 -5.92
CA GLU A 80 -9.22 13.14 -5.28
C GLU A 80 -10.20 13.22 -4.10
#